data_AF-A0A7S4FHK8-F1
#
_entry.id   AF-A0A7S4FHK8-F1
#
_cell.length_a   1.000
_cell.length_b   1.000
_cell.length_c   1.000
_cell.angle_alpha   90.00
_cell.angle_beta   90.00
_cell.angle_gamma   90.00
#
_symmetry.space_group_name_H-M   'P 1'
#
loop_
_entity.id
_entity.type
_entity.pdbx_description
1 polymer ?
#
loop_
_entity_poly.entity_id
_entity_poly.type
_entity_poly.pdbx_seq_one_letter_code
_entity_poly.pdbx_strand_id
1 'polypeptide(L)'
;MKEEWPPEVIVTYLRKFGGDPEAIVTFDAKGISAHPNHIATYYGVKAYMAELRNESRHKVPRFYVLTTTHILRKFAGVLDLCWTKWSVDPEYVSIVPLEHMFAAFSAMRRHASQLVWFRYLFVFFSRYAYVNSYE
;
A
#
# COMPACT_ATOMS: atom_id res chain seq x y z
N MET A 1 -2.41 -8.35 16.83
CA MET A 1 -1.58 -9.28 16.05
C MET A 1 -0.15 -9.07 16.52
N LYS A 2 0.50 -10.06 17.13
CA LYS A 2 1.85 -9.93 17.73
C LYS A 2 2.96 -10.53 16.87
N GLU A 3 2.59 -11.12 15.73
CA GLU A 3 3.55 -11.74 14.82
C GLU A 3 4.00 -10.69 13.81
N GLU A 4 5.27 -10.33 13.88
CA GLU A 4 5.97 -9.51 12.90
C GLU A 4 6.66 -10.44 11.91
N TRP A 5 6.52 -10.16 10.61
CA TRP A 5 7.18 -10.95 9.59
C TRP A 5 8.67 -10.61 9.55
N PRO A 6 9.58 -11.60 9.62
CA PRO A 6 11.00 -11.34 9.47
C PRO A 6 11.30 -10.76 8.07
N PRO A 7 12.01 -9.63 7.95
CA PRO A 7 12.34 -9.01 6.66
C PRO A 7 13.04 -9.97 5.68
N GLU A 8 13.86 -10.90 6.19
CA GLU A 8 14.61 -11.88 5.40
C GLU A 8 13.68 -12.87 4.69
N VAL A 9 12.56 -13.21 5.34
CA VAL A 9 11.51 -14.04 4.73
C VAL A 9 10.92 -13.30 3.54
N ILE A 10 10.63 -12.00 3.70
CA ILE A 10 10.06 -11.18 2.61
C ILE A 10 11.02 -11.11 1.42
N VAL A 11 12.31 -10.88 1.66
CA VAL A 11 13.36 -10.93 0.62
C VAL A 11 13.36 -12.28 -0.10
N THR A 12 13.29 -13.38 0.67
CA THR A 12 13.27 -14.75 0.12
C THR A 12 12.06 -14.96 -0.80
N TYR A 13 10.87 -14.51 -0.40
CA TYR A 13 9.66 -14.61 -1.22
C TYR A 13 9.72 -13.71 -2.45
N LEU A 14 10.27 -12.50 -2.35
CA LEU A 14 10.45 -11.60 -3.50
C LEU A 14 11.41 -12.20 -4.53
N ARG A 15 12.53 -12.79 -4.09
CA ARG A 15 13.46 -13.49 -5.00
C ARG A 15 12.83 -14.70 -5.67
N LYS A 16 12.02 -15.46 -4.93
CA LYS A 16 11.42 -16.69 -5.44
C LYS A 16 10.22 -16.45 -6.36
N PHE A 17 9.41 -15.43 -6.07
CA PHE A 17 8.10 -15.24 -6.71
C PHE A 17 7.89 -13.84 -7.32
N GLY A 18 8.80 -12.89 -7.09
CA GLY A 18 8.64 -11.49 -7.49
C GLY A 18 8.87 -11.22 -8.98
N GLY A 19 9.58 -12.10 -9.70
CA GLY A 19 9.91 -11.90 -11.11
C GLY A 19 10.80 -10.68 -11.35
N ASP A 20 10.61 -10.01 -12.49
CA ASP A 20 11.33 -8.77 -12.87
C ASP A 20 10.33 -7.62 -13.09
N PRO A 21 9.73 -7.09 -12.01
CA PRO A 21 8.72 -6.04 -12.13
C PRO A 21 9.35 -4.71 -12.52
N GLU A 22 8.60 -3.83 -13.17
CA GLU A 22 9.07 -2.45 -13.38
C GLU A 22 9.00 -1.59 -12.11
N ALA A 23 8.08 -1.92 -11.22
CA ALA A 23 7.83 -1.19 -10.00
C ALA A 23 7.36 -2.13 -8.87
N ILE A 24 7.76 -1.82 -7.65
CA ILE A 24 7.28 -2.45 -6.42
C ILE A 24 6.55 -1.37 -5.62
N VAL A 25 5.31 -1.66 -5.23
CA VAL A 25 4.49 -0.82 -4.37
C VAL A 25 4.28 -1.53 -3.03
N THR A 26 4.55 -0.84 -1.93
CA THR A 26 4.36 -1.37 -0.57
C THR A 26 3.90 -0.28 0.41
N PHE A 27 3.84 -0.56 1.70
CA PHE A 27 3.53 0.43 2.73
C PHE A 27 4.77 1.25 3.11
N ASP A 28 4.59 2.44 3.66
CA ASP A 28 5.69 3.21 4.25
C ASP A 28 6.16 2.63 5.60
N ALA A 29 7.21 3.25 6.17
CA ALA A 29 7.78 2.86 7.46
C ALA A 29 6.81 3.00 8.65
N LYS A 30 5.70 3.74 8.49
CA LYS A 30 4.67 3.93 9.53
C LYS A 30 3.53 2.91 9.40
N GLY A 31 3.47 2.13 8.32
CA GLY A 31 2.57 1.00 8.14
C GLY A 31 1.09 1.37 8.15
N ILE A 32 0.73 2.60 7.74
CA ILE A 32 -0.62 3.18 7.66
C ILE A 32 -1.31 3.35 9.03
N SER A 33 -1.43 2.27 9.78
CA SER A 33 -2.01 2.18 11.12
C SER A 33 -0.99 1.66 12.14
N ALA A 34 0.31 1.80 11.87
CA ALA A 34 1.37 1.12 12.63
C ALA A 34 1.20 -0.42 12.66
N HIS A 35 0.70 -1.00 11.58
CA HIS A 35 0.51 -2.45 11.53
C HIS A 35 1.88 -3.14 11.35
N PRO A 36 2.29 -4.08 12.23
CA PRO A 36 3.62 -4.68 12.19
C PRO A 36 3.99 -5.28 10.83
N ASN A 37 3.06 -6.00 10.21
CA ASN A 37 3.33 -6.63 8.90
C ASN A 37 3.49 -5.62 7.76
N HIS A 38 2.85 -4.44 7.85
CA HIS A 38 3.03 -3.39 6.86
C HIS A 38 4.43 -2.77 6.97
N ILE A 39 4.86 -2.55 8.22
CA ILE A 39 6.21 -2.06 8.54
C ILE A 39 7.26 -3.10 8.10
N ALA A 40 7.03 -4.37 8.40
CA ALA A 40 7.90 -5.47 7.96
C ALA A 40 8.03 -5.50 6.42
N THR A 41 6.93 -5.37 5.67
CA THR A 41 6.99 -5.30 4.20
C THR A 41 7.76 -4.10 3.68
N TYR A 42 7.71 -2.95 4.35
CA TYR A 42 8.55 -1.80 4.00
C TYR A 42 10.04 -2.16 4.11
N TYR A 43 10.46 -2.69 5.25
CA TYR A 43 11.87 -3.01 5.49
C TYR A 43 12.35 -4.20 4.66
N GLY A 44 11.52 -5.22 4.44
CA GLY A 44 11.83 -6.36 3.60
C GLY A 44 12.04 -5.97 2.14
N VAL A 45 11.16 -5.14 1.57
CA VAL A 45 11.35 -4.62 0.21
C VAL A 45 12.58 -3.72 0.15
N LYS A 46 12.78 -2.83 1.14
CA LYS A 46 13.96 -1.96 1.18
C LYS A 46 15.28 -2.75 1.19
N ALA A 47 15.35 -3.84 1.95
CA ALA A 47 16.51 -4.74 1.97
C ALA A 47 16.70 -5.43 0.61
N TYR A 48 15.63 -5.98 0.02
CA TYR A 48 15.65 -6.58 -1.32
C TYR A 48 16.19 -5.62 -2.39
N MET A 49 15.72 -4.36 -2.37
CA MET A 49 16.16 -3.32 -3.30
C MET A 49 17.64 -2.96 -3.13
N ALA A 50 18.16 -2.99 -1.90
CA ALA A 50 19.58 -2.78 -1.63
C ALA A 50 20.45 -3.92 -2.16
N GLU A 51 20.00 -5.17 -2.02
CA GLU A 51 20.67 -6.33 -2.59
C GLU A 51 20.68 -6.28 -4.13
N LEU A 52 19.55 -5.97 -4.76
CA LEU A 52 19.47 -5.84 -6.22
C LEU A 52 20.41 -4.76 -6.77
N ARG A 53 20.57 -3.64 -6.06
CA ARG A 53 21.51 -2.56 -6.47
C ARG A 53 22.97 -3.01 -6.46
N ASN A 54 23.31 -3.98 -5.60
CA ASN A 54 24.65 -4.54 -5.53
C ASN A 54 24.87 -5.62 -6.62
N GLU A 55 23.81 -6.17 -7.19
CA GLU A 55 23.88 -7.15 -8.27
C GLU A 55 23.92 -6.44 -9.64
N SER A 56 25.00 -6.65 -10.41
CA SER A 56 25.18 -6.00 -11.71
C SER A 56 24.24 -6.49 -12.83
N ARG A 57 23.46 -7.56 -12.56
CA ARG A 57 22.69 -8.29 -13.58
C ARG A 57 21.20 -7.92 -13.63
N HIS A 58 20.66 -7.31 -12.58
CA HIS A 58 19.23 -7.05 -12.48
C HIS A 58 18.93 -5.56 -12.57
N LYS A 59 17.89 -5.21 -13.33
CA LYS A 59 17.35 -3.86 -13.32
C LYS A 59 16.69 -3.63 -11.97
N VAL A 60 16.99 -2.51 -11.33
CA VAL A 60 16.37 -2.15 -10.05
C VAL A 60 14.99 -1.53 -10.34
N PRO A 61 13.88 -2.11 -9.86
CA PRO A 61 12.54 -1.56 -10.09
C PRO A 61 12.37 -0.19 -9.45
N ARG A 62 11.36 0.56 -9.89
CA ARG A 62 10.90 1.74 -9.14
C ARG A 62 10.33 1.28 -7.79
N PHE A 63 10.61 2.03 -6.74
CA PHE A 63 10.15 1.70 -5.39
C PHE A 63 9.19 2.78 -4.91
N TYR A 64 7.92 2.42 -4.72
CA TYR A 64 6.88 3.33 -4.24
C TYR A 64 6.34 2.84 -2.90
N VAL A 65 6.14 3.77 -1.98
CA VAL A 65 5.55 3.47 -0.68
C VAL A 65 4.27 4.25 -0.45
N LEU A 66 3.23 3.59 0.03
CA LEU A 66 1.96 4.22 0.35
C LEU A 66 2.11 5.09 1.60
N THR A 67 1.95 6.40 1.46
CA THR A 67 2.15 7.38 2.53
C THR A 67 1.11 7.22 3.65
N THR A 68 1.59 7.13 4.88
CA THR A 68 0.77 7.25 6.09
C THR A 68 0.42 8.71 6.34
N THR A 69 -0.88 8.99 6.32
CA THR A 69 -1.44 10.34 6.50
C THR A 69 -1.95 10.56 7.92
N HIS A 70 -2.16 11.83 8.29
CA HIS A 70 -2.76 12.19 9.57
C HIS A 70 -4.17 11.59 9.73
N ILE A 71 -4.58 11.28 10.96
CA ILE A 71 -5.86 10.60 11.26
C ILE A 71 -7.09 11.31 10.65
N LEU A 72 -7.07 12.65 10.61
CA LEU A 72 -8.14 13.44 10.00
C LEU A 72 -8.23 13.20 8.49
N ARG A 73 -7.10 13.23 7.79
CA ARG A 73 -7.04 12.94 6.34
C ARG A 73 -7.36 11.48 6.06
N LYS A 74 -6.87 10.58 6.92
CA LYS A 74 -7.12 9.15 6.85
C LYS A 74 -8.60 8.81 6.82
N PHE A 75 -9.42 9.56 7.58
CA PHE A 75 -10.86 9.35 7.72
C PHE A 75 -11.74 10.42 7.05
N ALA A 76 -11.18 11.28 6.20
CA ALA A 76 -11.95 12.26 5.43
C ALA A 76 -12.64 11.65 4.19
N GLY A 77 -12.42 10.36 3.91
CA GLY A 77 -13.01 9.65 2.76
C GLY A 77 -12.71 10.34 1.44
N VAL A 78 -13.75 10.47 0.60
CA VAL A 78 -13.66 11.15 -0.70
C VAL A 78 -13.30 12.64 -0.59
N LEU A 79 -13.56 13.30 0.55
CA LEU A 79 -13.27 14.72 0.72
C LEU A 79 -11.76 15.02 0.74
N ASP A 80 -10.91 14.03 1.04
CA ASP A 80 -9.46 14.20 1.01
C ASP A 80 -8.91 14.38 -0.41
N LEU A 81 -9.70 14.13 -1.46
CA LEU A 81 -9.32 14.42 -2.85
C LEU A 81 -8.97 15.90 -3.04
N CYS A 82 -9.77 16.80 -2.47
CA CYS A 82 -9.55 18.24 -2.55
C CYS A 82 -8.21 18.63 -1.92
N TRP A 83 -7.90 18.07 -0.75
CA TRP A 83 -6.63 18.32 -0.07
C TRP A 83 -5.45 17.70 -0.81
N THR A 84 -5.59 16.46 -1.26
CA THR A 84 -4.53 15.72 -1.98
C THR A 84 -4.12 16.45 -3.24
N LYS A 85 -5.10 16.95 -4.04
CA LYS A 85 -4.85 17.74 -5.25
C LYS A 85 -3.94 18.96 -5.02
N TRP A 86 -4.01 19.57 -3.83
CA TRP A 86 -3.20 20.73 -3.48
C TRP A 86 -1.85 20.36 -2.86
N SER A 87 -1.80 19.27 -2.10
CA SER A 87 -0.67 18.95 -1.22
C SER A 87 0.33 17.92 -1.74
N VAL A 88 0.00 17.18 -2.81
CA VAL A 88 0.83 16.09 -3.35
C VAL A 88 0.97 16.26 -4.85
N ASP A 89 2.17 16.02 -5.37
CA ASP A 89 2.42 16.02 -6.81
C ASP A 89 1.54 14.95 -7.50
N PRO A 90 0.80 15.32 -8.57
CA PRO A 90 -0.04 14.39 -9.31
C PRO A 90 0.67 13.12 -9.81
N GLU A 91 1.98 13.15 -10.07
CA GLU A 91 2.76 11.97 -10.48
C GLU A 91 2.75 10.86 -9.42
N TYR A 92 2.59 11.23 -8.15
CA TYR A 92 2.60 10.32 -7.00
C TYR A 92 1.21 10.06 -6.43
N VAL A 93 0.15 10.39 -7.17
CA VAL A 93 -1.24 10.22 -6.71
C VAL A 93 -1.97 9.25 -7.62
N SER A 94 -2.60 8.23 -7.02
CA SER A 94 -3.56 7.35 -7.67
C SER A 94 -4.95 7.61 -7.12
N ILE A 95 -5.84 8.11 -7.99
CA ILE A 95 -7.27 8.23 -7.72
C ILE A 95 -7.94 6.95 -8.20
N VAL A 96 -8.73 6.30 -7.35
CA VAL A 96 -9.44 5.07 -7.68
C VAL A 96 -10.70 5.42 -8.47
N PRO A 97 -10.82 4.98 -9.75
CA PRO A 97 -12.03 5.23 -10.51
C PRO A 97 -13.23 4.49 -9.93
N LEU A 98 -14.43 5.02 -10.18
CA LEU A 98 -15.66 4.55 -9.57
C LEU A 98 -15.96 3.08 -9.95
N GLU A 99 -15.67 2.68 -11.18
CA GLU A 99 -15.82 1.30 -11.65
C GLU A 99 -14.92 0.33 -10.87
N HIS A 100 -13.69 0.73 -10.54
CA HIS A 100 -12.76 -0.09 -9.77
C HIS A 100 -13.19 -0.21 -8.30
N MET A 101 -13.78 0.85 -7.74
CA MET A 101 -14.36 0.80 -6.40
C MET A 101 -15.50 -0.22 -6.33
N PHE A 102 -16.43 -0.19 -7.28
CA PHE A 102 -17.53 -1.16 -7.34
C PHE A 102 -17.02 -2.59 -7.56
N ALA A 103 -16.02 -2.77 -8.44
CA ALA A 103 -15.41 -4.07 -8.67
C ALA A 103 -14.75 -4.62 -7.39
N ALA A 104 -13.95 -3.80 -6.69
CA ALA A 104 -13.30 -4.17 -5.44
C ALA A 104 -14.32 -4.52 -4.34
N PHE A 105 -15.38 -3.71 -4.20
CA PHE A 105 -16.43 -3.97 -3.24
C PHE A 105 -17.22 -5.25 -3.58
N SER A 106 -17.54 -5.47 -4.85
CA SER A 106 -18.20 -6.68 -5.33
C SER A 106 -17.36 -7.94 -5.08
N ALA A 107 -16.05 -7.85 -5.31
CA ALA A 107 -15.11 -8.93 -4.98
C ALA A 107 -15.09 -9.20 -3.46
N MET A 108 -15.00 -8.17 -2.62
CA MET A 108 -15.01 -8.34 -1.15
C MET A 108 -16.30 -8.98 -0.65
N ARG A 109 -17.46 -8.71 -1.27
CA ARG A 109 -18.75 -9.34 -0.91
C ARG A 109 -18.77 -10.85 -1.11
N ARG A 110 -17.85 -11.42 -1.92
CA ARG A 110 -17.70 -12.88 -2.06
C ARG A 110 -17.03 -13.53 -0.85
N HIS A 111 -16.43 -12.75 0.04
CA HIS A 111 -15.70 -13.24 1.21
C HIS A 111 -16.42 -12.87 2.50
N ALA A 112 -17.39 -13.70 2.91
CA ALA A 112 -18.25 -13.43 4.06
C ALA A 112 -17.49 -13.18 5.37
N SER A 113 -16.35 -13.84 5.59
CA SER A 113 -15.49 -13.63 6.77
C SER A 113 -14.67 -12.34 6.73
N GLN A 114 -14.55 -11.70 5.57
CA GLN A 114 -13.73 -10.51 5.37
C GLN A 114 -14.58 -9.23 5.45
N LEU A 115 -15.80 -9.20 4.91
CA LEU A 115 -16.63 -8.00 4.86
C LEU A 115 -17.63 -7.91 6.03
N VAL A 116 -17.09 -7.75 7.23
CA VAL A 116 -17.84 -7.51 8.48
C VAL A 116 -18.24 -6.03 8.63
N TRP A 117 -19.21 -5.73 9.50
CA TRP A 117 -19.88 -4.42 9.58
C TRP A 117 -18.93 -3.20 9.63
N PHE A 118 -17.84 -3.26 10.39
CA PHE A 118 -16.90 -2.13 10.50
C PHE A 118 -16.09 -1.89 9.22
N ARG A 119 -15.99 -2.88 8.32
CA ARG A 119 -15.30 -2.72 7.03
C ARG A 119 -16.10 -1.86 6.06
N TYR A 120 -17.43 -1.83 6.17
CA TYR A 120 -18.26 -0.89 5.42
C TYR A 120 -17.96 0.56 5.82
N LEU A 121 -17.81 0.82 7.13
CA LEU A 121 -17.40 2.12 7.64
C LEU A 121 -15.99 2.48 7.13
N PHE A 122 -15.05 1.53 7.17
CA PHE A 122 -13.71 1.76 6.65
C PHE A 122 -13.72 2.12 5.15
N VAL A 123 -14.48 1.41 4.32
CA VAL A 123 -14.57 1.72 2.88
C VAL A 123 -15.13 3.12 2.65
N PHE A 124 -16.11 3.55 3.45
CA PHE A 124 -16.74 4.86 3.27
C PHE A 124 -15.88 6.02 3.78
N PHE A 125 -15.28 5.86 4.96
CA PHE A 125 -14.55 6.94 5.62
C PHE A 125 -13.06 6.93 5.31
N SER A 126 -12.46 5.82 4.90
CA SER A 126 -11.03 5.79 4.61
C SER A 126 -10.73 6.46 3.28
N ARG A 127 -9.83 7.46 3.28
CA ARG A 127 -9.34 8.05 2.02
C ARG A 127 -8.69 7.00 1.11
N TYR A 128 -8.09 5.94 1.65
CA TYR A 128 -7.36 4.92 0.89
C TYR A 128 -8.28 4.09 -0.04
N ALA A 129 -9.59 4.14 0.17
CA ALA A 129 -10.58 3.57 -0.76
C ALA A 129 -10.81 4.43 -2.02
N TYR A 130 -10.36 5.70 -2.00
CA TYR A 130 -10.63 6.70 -3.04
C TYR A 130 -9.35 7.30 -3.64
N VAL A 131 -8.34 7.57 -2.81
CA VAL A 131 -7.12 8.27 -3.19
C VAL A 131 -5.91 7.81 -2.39
N ASN A 132 -4.91 7.33 -3.11
CA ASN A 132 -3.64 6.83 -2.58
C ASN A 132 -2.52 7.78 -3.03
N SER A 133 -1.65 8.14 -2.09
CA SER A 133 -0.48 8.99 -2.32
C SER A 133 0.77 8.19 -2.02
N TYR A 134 1.78 8.33 -2.86
CA TYR A 134 3.02 7.57 -2.78
C TYR A 134 4.23 8.49 -2.61
N GLU A 135 5.34 7.89 -2.17
CA GLU A 135 6.68 8.49 -2.11
C GLU A 135 7.71 7.53 -2.72
#